data_AF-A0A1L9TA42-F1
#
_entry.id   AF-A0A1L9TA42-F1
#
_cell.length_a   1.000
_cell.length_b   1.000
_cell.length_c   1.000
_cell.angle_alpha   90.00
_cell.angle_beta   90.00
_cell.angle_gamma   90.00
#
_symmetry.space_group_name_H-M   'P 1'
#
loop_
_entity.id
_entity.type
_entity.pdbx_description
1 polymer ?
#
loop_
_entity_poly.entity_id
_entity_poly.type
_entity_poly.pdbx_seq_one_letter_code
_entity_poly.pdbx_strand_id
1 'polypeptide(L)'
;MKGDKTLARSAAPRATPRATPRATPPPRGHRGGEWYKVSTPELDTVAYDPLDPPKRYHTGIFVEKESETLRGALFHVTGDIITNSGMRFEVKDNYVPGASKHFHRNTQIGWIRKADYPRVEGILRALPEPTKQQGIDFWSKDPARRNKLTWTKQNGDLYGPGEQRRPIMKCNEWTHQLAIPKLRREGILHSSI
;
A
#
# COMPACT_ATOMS: atom_id res chain seq x y z
N MET A 1 12.53 58.59 -81.77
CA MET A 1 11.57 58.84 -80.68
C MET A 1 11.60 57.65 -79.72
N LYS A 2 11.83 57.92 -78.42
CA LYS A 2 11.73 57.02 -77.23
C LYS A 2 12.79 55.89 -77.21
N GLY A 3 13.75 55.84 -76.27
CA GLY A 3 13.60 55.64 -74.81
C GLY A 3 13.17 54.19 -74.57
N ASP A 4 13.76 53.34 -73.72
CA ASP A 4 14.54 53.53 -72.49
C ASP A 4 15.04 52.14 -72.02
N LYS A 5 16.12 52.16 -71.22
CA LYS A 5 16.51 51.24 -70.13
C LYS A 5 16.72 49.72 -70.29
N THR A 6 18.01 49.40 -70.13
CA THR A 6 18.64 48.30 -69.38
C THR A 6 17.84 47.79 -68.17
N LEU A 7 17.73 46.46 -68.00
CA LEU A 7 17.40 45.82 -66.72
C LEU A 7 18.33 44.63 -66.47
N ALA A 8 19.07 44.77 -65.37
CA ALA A 8 20.05 43.83 -64.86
C ALA A 8 19.38 42.63 -64.15
N ARG A 9 20.10 41.51 -64.17
CA ARG A 9 19.83 40.29 -63.39
C ARG A 9 19.72 40.61 -61.89
N SER A 10 18.70 40.06 -61.23
CA SER A 10 18.71 39.86 -59.77
C SER A 10 18.19 38.46 -59.45
N ALA A 11 19.07 37.64 -58.88
CA ALA A 11 18.76 36.31 -58.38
C ALA A 11 18.14 36.44 -56.98
N ALA A 12 17.05 35.71 -56.74
CA ALA A 12 16.33 35.71 -55.47
C ALA A 12 17.19 35.18 -54.30
N PRO A 13 17.04 35.73 -53.09
CA PRO A 13 17.73 35.22 -51.91
C PRO A 13 17.13 33.89 -51.43
N ARG A 14 18.02 32.96 -51.09
CA ARG A 14 17.74 31.64 -50.53
C ARG A 14 17.23 31.80 -49.10
N ALA A 15 16.04 31.29 -48.80
CA ALA A 15 15.45 31.32 -47.46
C ALA A 15 16.29 30.48 -46.47
N THR A 16 16.61 31.06 -45.32
CA THR A 16 17.25 30.40 -44.19
C THR A 16 16.27 29.46 -43.46
N PRO A 17 16.71 28.30 -42.96
CA PRO A 17 15.84 27.44 -42.17
C PRO A 17 15.55 28.08 -40.80
N ARG A 18 14.26 28.19 -40.49
CA ARG A 18 13.74 28.68 -39.21
C ARG A 18 14.13 27.68 -38.11
N ALA A 19 14.97 28.12 -37.17
CA ALA A 19 15.28 27.34 -35.98
C ALA A 19 14.01 27.10 -35.17
N THR A 20 13.68 25.83 -34.94
CA THR A 20 12.65 25.41 -33.99
C THR A 20 13.07 25.87 -32.58
N PRO A 21 12.16 26.44 -31.77
CA PRO A 21 12.49 26.71 -30.38
C PRO A 21 12.75 25.38 -29.69
N ARG A 22 13.98 25.19 -29.22
CA ARG A 22 14.37 24.04 -28.40
C ARG A 22 13.52 24.11 -27.14
N ALA A 23 12.53 23.22 -27.05
CA ALA A 23 11.73 23.06 -25.85
C ALA A 23 12.68 22.85 -24.68
N THR A 24 12.73 23.83 -23.77
CA THR A 24 13.42 23.69 -22.49
C THR A 24 12.84 22.45 -21.83
N PRO A 25 13.63 21.41 -21.54
CA PRO A 25 13.11 20.28 -20.78
C PRO A 25 12.61 20.84 -19.44
N PRO A 26 11.45 20.36 -18.94
CA PRO A 26 10.97 20.80 -17.64
C PRO A 26 12.09 20.61 -16.61
N PRO A 27 12.22 21.51 -15.62
CA PRO A 27 13.22 21.35 -14.58
C PRO A 27 13.02 19.96 -13.98
N ARG A 28 14.05 19.12 -14.05
CA ARG A 28 14.07 17.86 -13.31
C ARG A 28 13.96 18.22 -11.84
N GLY A 29 12.75 18.15 -11.31
CA GLY A 29 12.50 18.26 -9.89
C GLY A 29 13.17 17.09 -9.19
N HIS A 30 14.44 17.24 -8.83
CA HIS A 30 15.16 16.41 -7.89
C HIS A 30 14.57 16.57 -6.48
N ARG A 31 13.30 16.18 -6.30
CA ARG A 31 12.64 16.05 -4.98
C ARG A 31 12.30 14.61 -4.62
N GLY A 32 12.36 13.67 -5.58
CA GLY A 32 12.30 12.21 -5.31
C GLY A 32 13.58 11.62 -4.68
N GLY A 33 14.58 12.46 -4.38
CA GLY A 33 15.87 12.04 -3.84
C GLY A 33 15.83 11.67 -2.37
N GLU A 34 14.97 12.31 -1.56
CA GLU A 34 15.03 12.21 -0.09
C GLU A 34 13.81 11.54 0.54
N TRP A 35 12.77 11.25 -0.24
CA TRP A 35 11.50 10.73 0.26
C TRP A 35 11.11 9.46 -0.50
N TYR A 36 10.55 8.50 0.23
CA TYR A 36 9.82 7.36 -0.32
C TYR A 36 8.32 7.63 -0.26
N LYS A 37 7.63 7.29 -1.34
CA LYS A 37 6.16 7.30 -1.38
C LYS A 37 5.64 6.12 -0.56
N VAL A 38 4.58 6.35 0.19
CA VAL A 38 3.96 5.30 1.02
C VAL A 38 2.50 5.14 0.65
N SER A 39 2.07 3.88 0.51
CA SER A 39 0.71 3.53 0.14
C SER A 39 0.21 2.29 0.89
N THR A 40 -1.10 2.04 0.84
CA THR A 40 -1.74 0.81 1.29
C THR A 40 -2.30 0.05 0.09
N PRO A 41 -1.61 -1.01 -0.39
CA PRO A 41 -2.18 -1.87 -1.41
C PRO A 41 -3.31 -2.69 -0.83
N GLU A 42 -4.38 -2.85 -1.59
CA GLU A 42 -5.49 -3.74 -1.26
C GLU A 42 -5.43 -4.95 -2.18
N LEU A 43 -5.32 -6.12 -1.56
CA LEU A 43 -5.21 -7.41 -2.20
C LEU A 43 -6.42 -8.25 -1.80
N ASP A 44 -7.06 -8.92 -2.75
CA ASP A 44 -8.16 -9.84 -2.44
C ASP A 44 -7.70 -10.91 -1.45
N THR A 45 -8.43 -11.04 -0.33
CA THR A 45 -8.23 -12.15 0.60
C THR A 45 -8.60 -13.46 -0.10
N VAL A 46 -7.79 -14.49 0.14
CA VAL A 46 -7.99 -15.81 -0.48
C VAL A 46 -9.19 -16.55 0.14
N ALA A 47 -9.56 -16.23 1.39
CA ALA A 47 -10.64 -16.90 2.11
C ALA A 47 -11.77 -15.92 2.49
N TYR A 48 -13.00 -16.32 2.18
CA TYR A 48 -14.22 -15.71 2.70
C TYR A 48 -14.41 -16.09 4.18
N ASP A 49 -14.75 -15.12 5.03
CA ASP A 49 -15.04 -15.34 6.45
C ASP A 49 -16.56 -15.31 6.68
N PRO A 50 -17.21 -16.46 6.94
CA PRO A 50 -18.66 -16.50 7.13
C PRO A 50 -19.12 -15.83 8.43
N LEU A 51 -18.23 -15.62 9.42
CA LEU A 51 -18.55 -14.92 10.66
C LEU A 51 -18.37 -13.40 10.57
N ASP A 52 -17.65 -12.94 9.56
CA ASP A 52 -17.41 -11.52 9.26
C ASP A 52 -17.58 -11.30 7.74
N PRO A 53 -18.83 -11.38 7.22
CA PRO A 53 -19.14 -11.42 5.79
C PRO A 53 -18.72 -10.20 4.94
N PRO A 54 -18.68 -8.95 5.49
CA PRO A 54 -18.25 -7.81 4.69
C PRO A 54 -16.87 -8.03 4.07
N LYS A 55 -16.74 -7.68 2.79
CA LYS A 55 -15.46 -7.81 2.07
C LYS A 55 -14.39 -6.98 2.77
N ARG A 56 -13.31 -7.64 3.15
CA ARG A 56 -12.07 -7.00 3.60
C ARG A 56 -10.95 -7.39 2.65
N TYR A 57 -10.11 -6.43 2.31
CA TYR A 57 -8.88 -6.67 1.56
C TYR A 57 -7.74 -6.95 2.52
N HIS A 58 -6.81 -7.80 2.08
CA HIS A 58 -5.51 -7.88 2.70
C HIS A 58 -4.72 -6.62 2.36
N THR A 59 -4.12 -5.99 3.37
CA THR A 59 -3.36 -4.74 3.20
C THR A 59 -2.18 -4.66 4.16
N GLY A 60 -1.38 -3.61 4.01
CA GLY A 60 -0.18 -3.31 4.77
C GLY A 60 0.40 -1.95 4.39
N ILE A 61 1.55 -1.61 4.96
CA ILE A 61 2.30 -0.40 4.61
C ILE A 61 3.26 -0.74 3.48
N PHE A 62 3.05 -0.18 2.29
CA PHE A 62 3.99 -0.29 1.18
C PHE A 62 4.84 0.96 1.07
N VAL A 63 6.16 0.78 1.06
CA VAL A 63 7.13 1.85 0.83
C VAL A 63 7.76 1.64 -0.55
N GLU A 64 7.45 2.53 -1.49
CA GLU A 64 7.99 2.53 -2.86
C GLU A 64 9.45 3.00 -2.83
N LYS A 65 10.39 2.07 -3.06
CA LYS A 65 11.84 2.34 -3.04
C LYS A 65 12.37 2.73 -4.42
N GLU A 66 11.74 2.24 -5.47
CA GLU A 66 12.11 2.47 -6.87
C GLU A 66 10.90 2.92 -7.67
N SER A 67 10.91 4.17 -8.10
CA SER A 67 9.77 4.78 -8.81
C SER A 67 9.60 4.27 -10.24
N GLU A 68 10.67 3.83 -10.90
CA GLU A 68 10.63 3.35 -12.29
C GLU A 68 9.99 1.96 -12.39
N THR A 69 10.30 1.09 -11.44
CA THR A 69 9.83 -0.31 -11.38
C THR A 69 8.61 -0.48 -10.47
N LEU A 70 8.22 0.58 -9.74
CA LEU A 70 7.21 0.57 -8.68
C LEU A 70 7.51 -0.47 -7.59
N ARG A 71 8.79 -0.78 -7.40
CA ARG A 71 9.28 -1.81 -6.47
C ARG A 71 9.55 -1.21 -5.11
N GLY A 72 9.31 -2.00 -4.06
CA GLY A 72 9.40 -1.51 -2.70
C GLY A 72 9.45 -2.60 -1.64
N ALA A 73 9.11 -2.19 -0.42
CA ALA A 73 8.94 -3.09 0.72
C ALA A 73 7.48 -3.04 1.21
N LEU A 74 6.85 -4.19 1.39
CA LEU A 74 5.53 -4.31 2.02
C LEU A 74 5.69 -4.83 3.45
N PHE A 75 5.29 -4.02 4.42
CA PHE A 75 5.18 -4.38 5.83
C PHE A 75 3.74 -4.74 6.14
N HIS A 76 3.49 -5.97 6.57
CA HIS A 76 2.13 -6.42 6.85
C HIS A 76 2.08 -7.47 7.95
N VAL A 77 0.87 -7.76 8.43
CA VAL A 77 0.59 -8.98 9.19
C VAL A 77 -0.15 -9.97 8.29
N THR A 78 0.26 -11.23 8.31
CA THR A 78 -0.22 -12.30 7.43
C THR A 78 -0.51 -13.57 8.22
N GLY A 79 -1.31 -14.48 7.68
CA GLY A 79 -1.85 -15.63 8.39
C GLY A 79 -3.37 -15.52 8.54
N ASP A 80 -3.91 -16.14 9.58
CA ASP A 80 -5.35 -16.23 9.80
C ASP A 80 -5.69 -15.98 11.28
N ILE A 81 -6.97 -15.78 11.58
CA ILE A 81 -7.45 -15.53 12.95
C ILE A 81 -8.09 -16.78 13.58
N ILE A 82 -7.88 -17.96 13.00
CA ILE A 82 -8.42 -19.26 13.42
C ILE A 82 -7.33 -20.11 14.10
N THR A 83 -6.11 -20.10 13.62
CA THR A 83 -4.98 -20.86 14.16
C THR A 83 -4.49 -20.26 15.48
N ASN A 84 -3.85 -21.08 16.32
CA ASN A 84 -3.38 -20.63 17.64
C ASN A 84 -2.29 -19.55 17.55
N SER A 85 -1.49 -19.57 16.48
CA SER A 85 -0.48 -18.54 16.19
C SER A 85 -1.11 -17.20 15.78
N GLY A 86 -2.36 -17.18 15.33
CA GLY A 86 -2.96 -15.99 14.74
C GLY A 86 -2.22 -15.52 13.48
N MET A 87 -2.24 -14.20 13.27
CA MET A 87 -1.47 -13.53 12.24
C MET A 87 -0.09 -13.15 12.78
N ARG A 88 0.91 -13.09 11.89
CA ARG A 88 2.28 -12.72 12.19
C ARG A 88 2.77 -11.58 11.32
N PHE A 89 3.70 -10.77 11.81
CA PHE A 89 4.34 -9.72 11.02
C PHE A 89 5.34 -10.30 10.02
N GLU A 90 5.33 -9.78 8.80
CA GLU A 90 6.23 -10.15 7.72
C GLU A 90 6.59 -8.89 6.89
N VAL A 91 7.80 -8.90 6.33
CA VAL A 91 8.26 -7.89 5.36
C VAL A 91 8.54 -8.58 4.05
N LYS A 92 7.93 -8.08 2.97
CA LYS A 92 8.25 -8.49 1.60
C LYS A 92 9.08 -7.42 0.93
N ASP A 93 10.38 -7.69 0.79
CA ASP A 93 11.28 -6.86 0.00
C ASP A 93 11.15 -7.13 -1.50
N ASN A 94 11.62 -6.18 -2.30
CA ASN A 94 11.57 -6.24 -3.77
C ASN A 94 10.16 -6.52 -4.31
N TYR A 95 9.14 -6.06 -3.58
CA TYR A 95 7.74 -6.34 -3.88
C TYR A 95 7.15 -5.30 -4.82
N VAL A 96 6.28 -5.75 -5.73
CA VAL A 96 5.50 -4.91 -6.65
C VAL A 96 4.02 -5.27 -6.47
N PRO A 97 3.21 -4.45 -5.75
CA PRO A 97 1.82 -4.78 -5.47
C PRO A 97 0.99 -5.09 -6.72
N GLY A 98 1.17 -4.30 -7.77
CA GLY A 98 0.43 -4.45 -9.04
C GLY A 98 0.75 -5.72 -9.83
N ALA A 99 1.81 -6.45 -9.48
CA ALA A 99 2.14 -7.73 -10.12
C ALA A 99 1.30 -8.90 -9.57
N SER A 100 0.57 -8.70 -8.46
CA SER A 100 -0.28 -9.73 -7.89
C SER A 100 -1.59 -9.85 -8.66
N LYS A 101 -1.99 -11.09 -9.01
CA LYS A 101 -3.33 -11.36 -9.59
C LYS A 101 -4.50 -10.98 -8.67
N HIS A 102 -4.23 -10.79 -7.38
CA HIS A 102 -5.20 -10.39 -6.36
C HIS A 102 -5.23 -8.87 -6.15
N PHE A 103 -4.46 -8.09 -6.91
CA PHE A 103 -4.38 -6.66 -6.75
C PHE A 103 -5.71 -5.99 -7.09
N HIS A 104 -6.25 -5.23 -6.14
CA HIS A 104 -7.47 -4.45 -6.31
C HIS A 104 -7.15 -2.98 -6.56
N ARG A 105 -6.42 -2.34 -5.63
CA ARG A 105 -5.99 -0.93 -5.74
C ARG A 105 -4.79 -0.64 -4.86
N ASN A 106 -4.18 0.54 -5.06
CA ASN A 106 -3.12 1.04 -4.19
C ASN A 106 -3.39 2.50 -3.82
N THR A 107 -3.61 2.77 -2.52
CA THR A 107 -3.99 4.10 -2.04
C THR A 107 -2.78 4.78 -1.40
N GLN A 108 -2.34 5.91 -1.93
CA GLN A 108 -1.25 6.67 -1.31
C GLN A 108 -1.69 7.25 0.05
N ILE A 109 -0.87 7.08 1.07
CA ILE A 109 -1.15 7.53 2.45
C ILE A 109 -0.16 8.58 2.98
N GLY A 110 0.94 8.82 2.26
CA GLY A 110 1.93 9.82 2.63
C GLY A 110 3.33 9.53 2.10
N TRP A 111 4.31 10.02 2.84
CA TRP A 111 5.74 9.99 2.51
C TRP A 111 6.59 9.69 3.74
N ILE A 112 7.71 9.00 3.56
CA ILE A 112 8.73 8.74 4.59
C ILE A 112 10.07 9.26 4.10
N ARG A 113 10.85 9.92 4.96
CA ARG A 113 12.23 10.31 4.63
C ARG A 113 13.09 9.06 4.46
N LYS A 114 13.97 9.03 3.47
CA LYS A 114 14.90 7.90 3.28
C LYS A 114 15.76 7.65 4.51
N ALA A 115 16.13 8.69 5.25
CA ALA A 115 16.87 8.58 6.51
C ALA A 115 16.09 7.86 7.62
N ASP A 116 14.76 7.93 7.60
CA ASP A 116 13.89 7.29 8.59
C ASP A 116 13.47 5.87 8.19
N TYR A 117 13.64 5.47 6.93
CA TYR A 117 13.26 4.13 6.44
C TYR A 117 13.82 2.97 7.29
N PRO A 118 15.11 2.97 7.73
CA PRO A 118 15.64 1.88 8.55
C PRO A 118 14.90 1.68 9.89
N ARG A 119 14.18 2.69 10.38
CA ARG A 119 13.43 2.63 11.65
C ARG A 119 12.04 1.99 11.48
N VAL A 120 11.50 1.96 10.26
CA VAL A 120 10.12 1.54 9.97
C VAL A 120 9.85 0.12 10.45
N GLU A 121 10.73 -0.82 10.13
CA GLU A 121 10.53 -2.23 10.50
C GLU A 121 10.47 -2.40 12.02
N GLY A 122 11.43 -1.82 12.75
CA GLY A 122 11.46 -1.93 14.22
C GLY A 122 10.21 -1.35 14.88
N ILE A 123 9.71 -0.22 14.37
CA ILE A 123 8.47 0.40 14.86
C ILE A 123 7.27 -0.51 14.62
N LEU A 124 7.13 -1.05 13.40
CA LEU A 124 5.97 -1.86 13.02
C LEU A 124 5.99 -3.25 13.66
N ARG A 125 7.17 -3.88 13.77
CA ARG A 125 7.38 -5.18 14.42
C ARG A 125 7.07 -5.14 15.92
N ALA A 126 7.21 -3.99 16.56
CA ALA A 126 6.88 -3.79 17.97
C ALA A 126 5.36 -3.67 18.24
N LEU A 127 4.52 -3.58 17.21
CA LEU A 127 3.06 -3.53 17.36
C LEU A 127 2.51 -4.93 17.68
N PRO A 128 1.43 -5.01 18.48
CA PRO A 128 0.79 -6.29 18.74
C PRO A 128 0.23 -6.88 17.45
N GLU A 129 0.50 -8.16 17.21
CA GLU A 129 -0.02 -8.89 16.07
C GLU A 129 -1.45 -9.41 16.35
N PRO A 130 -2.33 -9.50 15.33
CA PRO A 130 -3.66 -10.04 15.54
C PRO A 130 -3.63 -11.51 15.98
N THR A 131 -4.15 -11.80 17.17
CA THR A 131 -4.15 -13.15 17.73
C THR A 131 -5.40 -13.95 17.30
N LYS A 132 -5.47 -15.24 17.67
CA LYS A 132 -6.63 -16.12 17.43
C LYS A 132 -7.95 -15.49 17.92
N GLN A 133 -8.95 -15.40 17.06
CA GLN A 133 -10.28 -14.83 17.36
C GLN A 133 -11.43 -15.77 17.03
N GLN A 134 -11.16 -16.79 16.22
CA GLN A 134 -12.13 -17.74 15.74
C GLN A 134 -11.62 -19.16 15.97
N GLY A 135 -12.54 -20.12 15.94
CA GLY A 135 -12.24 -21.52 16.13
C GLY A 135 -13.43 -22.39 15.75
N ILE A 136 -13.26 -23.70 15.91
CA ILE A 136 -14.35 -24.65 15.73
C ILE A 136 -14.94 -24.94 17.12
N ASP A 137 -16.26 -24.87 17.24
CA ASP A 137 -16.97 -25.22 18.46
C ASP A 137 -16.99 -26.74 18.65
N PHE A 138 -16.09 -27.27 19.47
CA PHE A 138 -16.10 -28.70 19.83
C PHE A 138 -16.90 -29.02 21.11
N TRP A 139 -17.34 -27.98 21.84
CA TRP A 139 -17.79 -28.11 23.22
C TRP A 139 -19.31 -28.02 23.37
N SER A 140 -19.98 -27.31 22.47
CA SER A 140 -21.43 -27.16 22.52
C SER A 140 -22.14 -28.51 22.34
N LYS A 141 -23.12 -28.75 23.20
CA LYS A 141 -24.03 -29.90 23.11
C LYS A 141 -25.11 -29.70 22.04
N ASP A 142 -25.29 -28.47 21.55
CA ASP A 142 -26.22 -28.15 20.46
C ASP A 142 -25.65 -28.62 19.11
N PRO A 143 -26.27 -29.60 18.44
CA PRO A 143 -25.79 -30.11 17.14
C PRO A 143 -25.74 -29.05 16.04
N ALA A 144 -26.54 -27.98 16.14
CA ALA A 144 -26.52 -26.90 15.16
C ALA A 144 -25.25 -26.04 15.26
N ARG A 145 -24.63 -25.98 16.45
CA ARG A 145 -23.42 -25.20 16.74
C ARG A 145 -22.15 -26.04 16.74
N ARG A 146 -22.28 -27.31 17.15
CA ARG A 146 -21.15 -28.23 17.24
C ARG A 146 -20.47 -28.40 15.88
N ASN A 147 -19.14 -28.39 15.88
CA ASN A 147 -18.26 -28.46 14.73
C ASN A 147 -18.45 -27.32 13.71
N LYS A 148 -19.03 -26.18 14.12
CA LYS A 148 -19.13 -24.97 13.29
C LYS A 148 -18.08 -23.94 13.68
N LEU A 149 -17.72 -23.09 12.72
CA LEU A 149 -16.87 -21.94 12.98
C LEU A 149 -17.60 -21.00 13.96
N THR A 150 -16.89 -20.53 14.98
CA THR A 150 -17.40 -19.63 16.00
C THR A 150 -16.34 -18.64 16.45
N TRP A 151 -16.75 -17.62 17.22
CA TRP A 151 -15.86 -16.68 17.87
C TRP A 151 -15.28 -17.27 19.16
N THR A 152 -13.99 -17.09 19.37
CA THR A 152 -13.27 -17.58 20.55
C THR A 152 -12.45 -16.46 21.19
N LYS A 153 -12.09 -16.69 22.45
CA LYS A 153 -11.02 -15.95 23.12
C LYS A 153 -9.67 -16.30 22.49
N GLN A 154 -8.61 -15.59 22.89
CA GLN A 154 -7.27 -15.83 22.38
C GLN A 154 -6.74 -17.23 22.71
N ASN A 155 -7.11 -17.77 23.87
CA ASN A 155 -6.74 -19.12 24.29
C ASN A 155 -7.59 -20.21 23.60
N GLY A 156 -8.55 -19.84 22.76
CA GLY A 156 -9.44 -20.76 22.05
C GLY A 156 -10.74 -21.12 22.78
N ASP A 157 -10.93 -20.64 24.01
CA ASP A 157 -12.17 -20.86 24.74
C ASP A 157 -13.35 -20.13 24.09
N LEU A 158 -14.54 -20.69 24.26
CA LEU A 158 -15.78 -20.02 23.89
C LEU A 158 -16.05 -18.83 24.83
N TYR A 159 -16.69 -17.80 24.29
CA TYR A 159 -17.27 -16.75 25.12
C TYR A 159 -18.45 -17.30 25.92
N GLY A 160 -18.58 -16.87 27.18
CA GLY A 160 -19.72 -17.19 28.03
C GLY A 160 -20.99 -16.43 27.63
N PRO A 161 -22.16 -16.81 28.21
CA PRO A 161 -23.40 -16.09 27.99
C PRO A 161 -23.29 -14.60 28.39
N GLY A 162 -23.56 -13.71 27.44
CA GLY A 162 -23.48 -12.25 27.66
C GLY A 162 -22.05 -11.70 27.78
N GLU A 163 -21.02 -12.53 27.65
CA GLU A 163 -19.64 -12.07 27.70
C GLU A 163 -19.34 -11.18 26.48
N GLN A 164 -18.78 -10.00 26.74
CA GLN A 164 -18.44 -9.06 25.68
C GLN A 164 -17.29 -9.63 24.82
N ARG A 165 -17.57 -9.79 23.52
CA ARG A 165 -16.55 -10.17 22.55
C ARG A 165 -15.56 -9.03 22.34
N ARG A 166 -14.28 -9.38 22.19
CA ARG A 166 -13.25 -8.43 21.75
C ARG A 166 -13.50 -7.92 20.31
N PRO A 167 -13.01 -6.72 19.95
CA PRO A 167 -13.08 -6.22 18.58
C PRO A 167 -12.38 -7.15 17.59
N ILE A 168 -12.89 -7.20 16.36
CA ILE A 168 -12.26 -7.96 15.28
C ILE A 168 -11.01 -7.20 14.83
N MET A 169 -9.87 -7.88 14.85
CA MET A 169 -8.59 -7.35 14.39
C MET A 169 -8.04 -8.26 13.29
N LYS A 170 -8.05 -7.83 12.04
CA LYS A 170 -7.35 -8.52 10.94
C LYS A 170 -6.23 -7.61 10.42
N CYS A 171 -5.56 -8.01 9.33
CA CYS A 171 -4.53 -7.18 8.69
C CYS A 171 -4.99 -5.77 8.33
N ASN A 172 -6.25 -5.62 7.91
CA ASN A 172 -6.85 -4.33 7.61
C ASN A 172 -6.91 -3.41 8.84
N GLU A 173 -7.47 -3.91 9.95
CA GLU A 173 -7.57 -3.13 11.19
C GLU A 173 -6.20 -2.88 11.79
N TRP A 174 -5.29 -3.86 11.76
CA TRP A 174 -3.91 -3.67 12.21
C TRP A 174 -3.24 -2.53 11.43
N THR A 175 -3.42 -2.49 10.10
CA THR A 175 -2.83 -1.45 9.25
C THR A 175 -3.41 -0.08 9.56
N HIS A 176 -4.74 0.05 9.53
CA HIS A 176 -5.41 1.35 9.63
C HIS A 176 -5.51 1.89 11.06
N GLN A 177 -5.67 1.03 12.06
CA GLN A 177 -5.89 1.42 13.45
C GLN A 177 -4.58 1.44 14.27
N LEU A 178 -3.57 0.65 13.90
CA LEU A 178 -2.31 0.56 14.65
C LEU A 178 -1.12 1.12 13.85
N ALA A 179 -0.82 0.54 12.68
CA ALA A 179 0.41 0.84 11.93
C ALA A 179 0.47 2.30 11.44
N ILE A 180 -0.54 2.75 10.69
CA ILE A 180 -0.57 4.12 10.16
C ILE A 180 -0.54 5.17 11.29
N PRO A 181 -1.38 5.08 12.34
CA PRO A 181 -1.31 6.03 13.45
C PRO A 181 0.02 5.99 14.20
N LYS A 182 0.63 4.82 14.38
CA LYS A 182 1.94 4.70 15.03
C LYS A 182 3.02 5.42 14.23
N LEU A 183 3.14 5.17 12.93
CA LEU A 183 4.15 5.84 12.09
C LEU A 183 3.96 7.36 12.06
N ARG A 184 2.71 7.84 12.08
CA ARG A 184 2.41 9.28 12.16
C ARG A 184 2.83 9.88 13.50
N ARG A 185 2.52 9.22 14.62
CA ARG A 185 2.90 9.69 15.97
C ARG A 185 4.41 9.72 16.19
N GLU A 186 5.14 8.78 15.58
CA GLU A 186 6.61 8.72 15.61
C GLU A 186 7.27 9.75 14.66
N GLY A 187 6.48 10.55 13.93
CA GLY A 187 7.00 11.51 12.97
C GLY A 187 7.67 10.87 11.76
N ILE A 188 7.34 9.61 11.44
CA ILE A 188 7.91 8.86 10.32
C ILE A 188 7.10 9.05 9.05
N LEU A 189 5.77 8.96 9.16
CA LEU A 189 4.85 9.08 8.02
C LEU A 189 4.23 10.48 7.96
N HIS A 190 4.47 11.18 6.86
CA HIS A 190 4.00 12.56 6.62
C HIS A 190 2.93 12.60 5.54
N SER A 191 1.87 13.39 5.74
CA SER A 191 0.78 13.52 4.77
C SER A 191 1.20 14.26 3.49
N SER A 192 2.20 15.13 3.58
CA SER A 192 2.74 15.93 2.47
C SER A 192 4.25 16.16 2.67
N ILE A 193 4.95 16.53 1.58
CA ILE A 193 6.36 16.93 1.56
C ILE A 193 6.52 18.43 1.34
#